data_AF-A0A523Z4H0-F1
#
_entry.id   AF-A0A523Z4H0-F1
#
_cell.length_a   1.000
_cell.length_b   1.000
_cell.length_c   1.000
_cell.angle_alpha   90.00
_cell.angle_beta   90.00
_cell.angle_gamma   90.00
#
_symmetry.space_group_name_H-M   'P 1'
#
loop_
_entity.id
_entity.type
_entity.pdbx_description
1 polymer ?
#
loop_
_entity_poly.entity_id
_entity_poly.type
_entity_poly.pdbx_seq_one_letter_code
_entity_poly.pdbx_strand_id
1 'polypeptide(L)' 'MGIIFLVIIGVLIYLFVSKNKQFFESGKGETPLSILKKRYARGEISKQEYDKMKKDLES' A
#
# COMPACT_ATOMS: atom_id res chain seq x y z
N MET A 1 17.40 -24.40 4.00
CA MET A 1 16.90 -23.21 4.74
C MET A 1 16.62 -21.98 3.87
N GLY A 2 17.36 -21.68 2.79
CA GLY A 2 17.11 -20.46 1.98
C GLY A 2 15.86 -20.48 1.09
N ILE A 3 15.43 -21.66 0.63
CA ILE A 3 14.30 -21.79 -0.31
C ILE A 3 12.97 -21.40 0.35
N ILE A 4 12.79 -21.73 1.63
CA ILE A 4 11.59 -21.37 2.40
C ILE A 4 11.48 -19.84 2.53
N PHE A 5 12.60 -19.15 2.68
CA PHE A 5 12.63 -17.68 2.75
C PHE A 5 12.24 -17.04 1.42
N LEU A 6 12.69 -17.61 0.29
CA LEU A 6 12.29 -17.16 -1.05
C LEU A 6 10.80 -17.38 -1.32
N VAL A 7 10.23 -18.49 -0.86
CA VAL A 7 8.79 -18.77 -0.99
C VAL A 7 7.98 -17.80 -0.12
N ILE A 8 8.41 -17.53 1.11
CA ILE A 8 7.74 -16.56 2.00
C ILE A 8 7.79 -15.15 1.41
N ILE A 9 8.93 -14.72 0.86
CA ILE A 9 9.05 -13.44 0.17
C ILE A 9 8.15 -13.38 -1.07
N GLY A 10 8.12 -14.45 -1.87
CA GLY A 10 7.25 -14.55 -3.04
C GLY A 10 5.77 -14.43 -2.68
N VAL A 11 5.34 -15.08 -1.59
CA VAL A 11 3.96 -14.99 -1.06
C VAL A 11 3.65 -13.59 -0.54
N LEU A 12 4.58 -12.95 0.18
CA LEU A 12 4.39 -11.57 0.65
C LEU A 12 4.24 -10.58 -0.51
N ILE A 13 5.07 -10.71 -1.54
CA ILE A 13 4.97 -9.87 -2.76
C ILE A 13 3.66 -10.16 -3.49
N TYR A 14 3.30 -11.43 -3.65
CA TYR A 14 2.04 -11.83 -4.30
C TYR A 14 0.81 -11.28 -3.57
N LEU A 15 0.80 -11.34 -2.23
CA LEU A 15 -0.29 -10.77 -1.42
C LEU A 15 -0.36 -9.23 -1.51
N PHE A 16 0.78 -8.54 -1.63
CA PHE A 16 0.81 -7.09 -1.86
C PHE A 16 0.34 -6.71 -3.26
N VAL A 17 0.76 -7.43 -4.30
CA VAL A 17 0.38 -7.18 -5.69
C VAL A 17 -1.08 -7.55 -5.95
N SER A 18 -1.57 -8.66 -5.39
CA SER A 18 -2.97 -9.09 -5.55
C SER A 18 -3.96 -8.12 -4.88
N LYS A 19 -3.55 -7.43 -3.81
CA LYS A 19 -4.36 -6.36 -3.18
C LYS A 19 -4.37 -5.06 -3.99
N ASN A 20 -3.38 -4.84 -4.86
CA ASN A 20 -3.34 -3.70 -5.78
C ASN A 20 -4.16 -3.92 -7.06
N LYS A 21 -4.47 -5.17 -7.41
CA LYS A 21 -5.29 -5.45 -8.60
C LYS A 21 -6.76 -5.02 -8.44
N GLN A 22 -7.24 -4.96 -7.19
CA GLN A 22 -8.55 -4.39 -6.86
C GLN A 22 -8.58 -2.85 -6.84
N PHE A 23 -7.42 -2.20 -7.01
CA PHE A 23 -7.30 -0.74 -7.14
C PHE A 23 -7.43 -0.26 -8.60
N PHE A 24 -7.47 -1.20 -9.55
CA PHE A 24 -7.60 -0.91 -10.98
C PHE A 24 -9.06 -0.81 -11.47
N GLU A 25 -10.05 -1.10 -10.61
CA GLU A 25 -11.46 -0.77 -10.89
C GLU A 25 -11.79 0.62 -10.30
N SER A 26 -11.25 1.62 -11.00
CA SER A 26 -11.97 2.83 -11.45
C SER A 26 -13.32 3.16 -10.78
N GLY A 27 -13.44 4.38 -10.27
CA GLY A 27 -14.68 5.13 -10.53
C GLY A 27 -15.25 6.06 -9.46
N LYS A 28 -14.67 6.21 -8.28
CA LYS A 28 -15.17 7.21 -7.29
C LYS A 28 -14.01 7.96 -6.66
N GLY A 29 -13.70 9.13 -7.23
CA GLY A 29 -12.91 10.23 -6.68
C GLY A 29 -11.65 9.84 -5.91
N GLU A 30 -10.47 10.15 -6.44
CA GLU A 30 -9.21 10.01 -5.67
C GLU A 30 -9.29 10.85 -4.39
N THR A 31 -9.69 10.21 -3.29
CA THR A 31 -9.69 10.85 -1.98
C THR A 31 -8.23 11.09 -1.59
N PRO A 32 -7.96 12.16 -0.83
CA PRO A 32 -6.61 12.44 -0.33
C PRO A 32 -5.96 11.22 0.33
N LEU A 33 -6.76 10.39 1.00
CA LEU A 33 -6.35 9.15 1.66
C LEU A 33 -5.90 8.06 0.67
N SER A 34 -6.52 8.00 -0.51
CA SER A 34 -6.15 7.11 -1.62
C SER A 34 -4.78 7.48 -2.20
N ILE A 35 -4.54 8.78 -2.41
CA ILE A 35 -3.26 9.33 -2.88
C ILE A 35 -2.16 9.04 -1.84
N LEU A 36 -2.46 9.24 -0.55
CA LEU A 36 -1.55 8.98 0.54
C LEU A 36 -1.13 7.51 0.62
N LYS A 37 -2.09 6.60 0.50
CA LYS A 37 -1.86 5.15 0.51
C LYS A 37 -0.99 4.72 -0.67
N LYS A 38 -1.19 5.33 -1.83
CA LYS A 38 -0.39 5.11 -3.05
C LYS A 38 1.06 5.55 -2.86
N ARG A 39 1.30 6.72 -2.25
CA ARG A 39 2.66 7.22 -1.95
C ARG A 39 3.38 6.37 -0.90
N TYR A 40 2.67 5.92 0.14
CA TYR A 40 3.23 5.00 1.13
C TYR A 40 3.58 3.64 0.53
N ALA A 41 2.70 3.09 -0.32
CA ALA A 41 2.96 1.83 -1.01
C ALA A 41 4.12 1.93 -2.03
N ARG A 42 4.35 3.13 -2.59
CA ARG A 42 5.52 3.45 -3.42
C ARG A 42 6.80 3.69 -2.62
N GLY A 43 6.71 3.80 -1.29
CA GLY A 43 7.84 4.13 -0.42
C GLY A 43 8.28 5.60 -0.49
N GLU A 44 7.46 6.48 -1.09
CA GLU A 44 7.74 7.92 -1.19
C GLU A 44 7.58 8.65 0.15
N ILE A 45 6.84 8.05 1.09
CA ILE A 45 6.64 8.55 2.44
C ILE A 45 6.84 7.42 3.45
N SER A 46 7.38 7.76 4.61
CA SER A 46 7.56 6.80 5.71
C SER A 46 6.23 6.48 6.39
N LYS A 47 6.17 5.35 7.12
CA LYS A 47 4.99 4.95 7.89
C LYS A 47 4.53 6.04 8.87
N GLN A 48 5.48 6.77 9.45
CA GLN A 48 5.18 7.90 10.34
C GLN A 48 4.50 9.07 9.62
N GLU A 49 4.90 9.38 8.39
CA GLU A 49 4.29 10.44 7.60
C GLU A 49 2.90 10.04 7.09
N TYR A 50 2.74 8.78 6.67
CA TYR A 50 1.44 8.22 6.32
C TYR A 50 0.46 8.32 7.50
N ASP A 51 0.89 7.96 8.72
CA ASP A 51 0.03 7.99 9.90
C ASP A 51 -0.41 9.42 10.26
N LYS A 52 0.53 10.38 10.22
CA LYS A 52 0.23 11.80 10.47
C LYS A 52 -0.80 12.36 9.48
N MET A 53 -0.55 12.17 8.18
CA MET A 53 -1.41 12.72 7.13
C MET A 53 -2.76 11.99 7.07
N LYS A 54 -2.81 10.70 7.39
CA LYS A 54 -4.07 9.95 7.51
C LYS A 54 -4.95 10.54 8.60
N LYS A 55 -4.36 10.85 9.76
CA LYS A 55 -5.06 11.41 10.92
C LYS A 55 -5.58 12.83 10.68
N ASP A 56 -4.82 13.62 9.92
CA ASP A 56 -5.21 14.96 9.49
C ASP A 56 -6.41 14.92 8.54
N LEU A 57 -6.43 13.97 7.60
CA LEU A 57 -7.51 13.79 6.62
C LEU A 57 -8.78 13.13 7.18
N GLU A 58 -8.70 12.49 8.35
CA GLU A 58 -9.85 11.92 9.07
C GLU A 58 -10.48 12.94 10.05
N SER A 59 -9.93 14.15 10.17
CA SER A 59 -10.44 15.23 11.04
C SER A 59 -11.42 16.17 10.34
#